data_AF-A0A0D8L503-F1
#
_entry.id   AF-A0A0D8L503-F1
#
_cell.length_a   1.000
_cell.length_b   1.000
_cell.length_c   1.000
_cell.angle_alpha   90.00
_cell.angle_beta   90.00
_cell.angle_gamma   90.00
#
_symmetry.space_group_name_H-M   'P 1'
#
loop_
_entity.id
_entity.type
_entity.pdbx_description
1 polymer ?
#
loop_
_entity_poly.entity_id
_entity_poly.type
_entity_poly.pdbx_seq_one_letter_code
_entity_poly.pdbx_strand_id
1 'polypeptide(L)'
;MATVGTVELNDTVTEKVADGTSVFTYTAQLADSNGNPVRRANLDVKWLQNKGQAVKLSSPVSKTDADGKATITLTSTTTAVDNVLVSAQYQETAAVPADNTVSFIYNIASAKVGTVKLDGTVTQKVADGVSAFTYTAQIVDSNGNDVRQADLVVNWTQNKGNDVVLSAETSKTNADGIATITLISTKKRWMVSPSAVSTKIRV
;
A
#
# COMPACT_ATOMS: atom_id res chain seq x y z
N MET A 1 15.34 39.20 3.67
CA MET A 1 13.97 38.65 3.76
C MET A 1 14.07 37.27 4.39
N ALA A 2 13.16 36.89 5.28
CA ALA A 2 13.19 35.54 5.85
C ALA A 2 12.56 34.54 4.86
N THR A 3 13.08 33.32 4.82
CA THR A 3 12.55 32.17 4.08
C THR A 3 12.53 30.96 5.00
N VAL A 4 11.91 29.86 4.56
CA VAL A 4 12.19 28.55 5.19
C VAL A 4 13.63 28.18 4.85
N GLY A 5 14.42 27.80 5.85
CA GLY A 5 15.80 27.33 5.70
C GLY A 5 15.87 25.82 5.64
N THR A 6 15.26 25.14 6.61
CA THR A 6 15.17 23.66 6.66
C THR A 6 13.76 23.21 6.98
N VAL A 7 13.45 21.98 6.58
CA VAL A 7 12.28 21.22 7.02
C VAL A 7 12.76 19.81 7.35
N GLU A 8 12.70 19.43 8.61
CA GLU A 8 13.28 18.19 9.13
C GLU A 8 12.18 17.27 9.63
N LEU A 9 12.27 15.98 9.30
CA LEU A 9 11.47 14.93 9.90
C LEU A 9 11.97 14.65 11.33
N ASN A 10 11.09 14.78 12.33
CA ASN A 10 11.40 14.52 13.72
C ASN A 10 11.16 13.04 14.07
N ASP A 11 11.72 12.14 13.29
CA ASP A 11 11.57 10.70 13.49
C ASP A 11 12.80 9.95 12.96
N THR A 12 13.01 8.75 13.46
CA THR A 12 14.09 7.85 13.02
C THR A 12 13.60 6.84 11.98
N VAL A 13 12.29 6.69 11.84
CA VAL A 13 11.66 5.83 10.83
C VAL A 13 10.95 6.68 9.78
N THR A 14 10.86 6.14 8.57
CA THR A 14 10.12 6.77 7.46
C THR A 14 8.87 6.00 7.07
N GLU A 15 8.54 4.91 7.79
CA GLU A 15 7.36 4.10 7.54
C GLU A 15 6.57 3.86 8.83
N LYS A 16 5.25 4.04 8.75
CA LYS A 16 4.28 3.72 9.83
C LYS A 16 3.05 3.06 9.23
N VAL A 17 2.23 2.41 10.04
CA VAL A 17 1.00 1.77 9.54
C VAL A 17 -0.06 2.82 9.19
N ALA A 18 -0.80 2.62 8.10
CA ALA A 18 -1.97 3.39 7.72
C ALA A 18 -3.20 2.96 8.57
N ASP A 19 -3.17 3.31 9.86
CA ASP A 19 -4.21 2.96 10.84
C ASP A 19 -5.17 4.13 11.16
N GLY A 20 -4.98 5.29 10.53
CA GLY A 20 -5.75 6.51 10.78
C GLY A 20 -5.32 7.31 12.01
N THR A 21 -4.30 6.86 12.74
CA THR A 21 -3.82 7.44 14.00
C THR A 21 -2.31 7.64 14.06
N SER A 22 -1.54 6.89 13.27
CA SER A 22 -0.09 7.01 13.14
C SER A 22 0.29 8.39 12.61
N VAL A 23 1.34 8.98 13.18
CA VAL A 23 1.74 10.37 12.95
C VAL A 23 3.23 10.49 12.68
N PHE A 24 3.61 11.32 11.72
CA PHE A 24 4.95 11.91 11.60
C PHE A 24 4.94 13.38 12.02
N THR A 25 6.01 13.85 12.65
CA THR A 25 6.17 15.25 13.05
C THR A 25 7.28 15.89 12.25
N TYR A 26 7.08 17.12 11.79
CA TYR A 26 8.09 17.88 11.05
C TYR A 26 8.34 19.22 11.72
N THR A 27 9.58 19.71 11.64
CA THR A 27 9.97 21.04 12.11
C THR A 27 10.60 21.85 10.98
N ALA A 28 10.10 23.06 10.76
CA ALA A 28 10.66 24.02 9.83
C ALA A 28 11.39 25.14 10.59
N GLN A 29 12.63 25.45 10.20
CA GLN A 29 13.39 26.59 10.73
C GLN A 29 13.39 27.72 9.70
N LEU A 30 12.98 28.93 10.12
CA LEU A 30 13.15 30.12 9.27
C LEU A 30 14.60 30.60 9.29
N ALA A 31 15.09 31.08 8.14
CA ALA A 31 16.42 31.63 7.97
C ALA A 31 16.39 32.97 7.21
N ASP A 32 17.41 33.81 7.42
CA ASP A 32 17.62 35.03 6.66
C ASP A 32 18.33 34.74 5.32
N SER A 33 18.59 35.78 4.53
CA SER A 33 19.28 35.65 3.24
C SER A 33 20.73 35.17 3.33
N ASN A 34 21.32 35.19 4.52
CA ASN A 34 22.68 34.71 4.78
C ASN A 34 22.67 33.28 5.37
N GLY A 35 21.50 32.66 5.52
CA GLY A 35 21.33 31.33 6.11
C GLY A 35 21.31 31.31 7.63
N ASN A 36 21.29 32.47 8.31
CA ASN A 36 21.22 32.50 9.78
C ASN A 36 19.78 32.24 10.25
N PRO A 37 19.57 31.47 11.34
CA PRO A 37 18.24 31.27 11.91
C PRO A 37 17.53 32.57 12.33
N VAL A 38 16.28 32.73 11.92
CA VAL A 38 15.42 33.86 12.31
C VAL A 38 14.68 33.50 13.59
N ARG A 39 15.23 33.89 14.74
CA ARG A 39 14.66 33.62 16.08
C ARG A 39 13.54 34.58 16.43
N ARG A 40 12.33 34.28 15.95
CA ARG A 40 11.13 35.09 16.20
C ARG A 40 9.89 34.21 16.26
N ALA A 41 9.14 34.37 17.35
CA ALA A 41 7.86 33.69 17.55
C ALA A 41 6.71 34.31 16.74
N ASN A 42 5.63 33.53 16.62
CA ASN A 42 4.34 33.93 16.06
C ASN A 42 4.39 34.30 14.57
N LEU A 43 5.35 33.78 13.82
CA LEU A 43 5.36 33.87 12.37
C LEU A 43 4.63 32.66 11.77
N ASP A 44 3.70 32.90 10.85
CA ASP A 44 2.94 31.83 10.21
C ASP A 44 3.78 31.11 9.14
N VAL A 45 3.93 29.80 9.30
CA VAL A 45 4.55 28.88 8.34
C VAL A 45 3.46 28.00 7.75
N LYS A 46 3.32 28.05 6.43
CA LYS A 46 2.36 27.24 5.67
C LYS A 46 2.96 25.88 5.35
N TRP A 47 2.16 24.84 5.47
CA TRP A 47 2.57 23.46 5.23
C TRP A 47 1.81 22.87 4.05
N LEU A 48 2.50 22.04 3.26
CA LEU A 48 1.98 21.37 2.08
C LEU A 48 2.34 19.89 2.10
N GLN A 49 1.55 19.09 1.38
CA GLN A 49 1.81 17.68 1.12
C GLN A 49 1.28 17.27 -0.25
N ASN A 50 1.83 16.20 -0.85
CA ASN A 50 1.61 15.83 -2.26
C ASN A 50 0.67 14.64 -2.51
N LYS A 51 -0.03 14.13 -1.49
CA LYS A 51 -0.89 12.94 -1.53
C LYS A 51 -2.37 13.21 -1.22
N GLY A 52 -2.80 14.46 -1.21
CA GLY A 52 -4.22 14.83 -1.11
C GLY A 52 -4.88 14.22 0.13
N GLN A 53 -5.99 13.50 -0.05
CA GLN A 53 -6.78 12.94 1.06
C GLN A 53 -6.21 11.66 1.68
N ALA A 54 -5.12 11.11 1.15
CA ALA A 54 -4.51 9.90 1.73
C ALA A 54 -3.80 10.18 3.07
N VAL A 55 -3.54 11.46 3.38
CA VAL A 55 -2.89 11.93 4.62
C VAL A 55 -3.51 13.25 5.07
N LYS A 56 -3.30 13.60 6.33
CA LYS A 56 -3.83 14.83 6.92
C LYS A 56 -2.77 15.59 7.70
N LEU A 57 -2.48 16.83 7.32
CA LEU A 57 -1.77 17.75 8.18
C LEU A 57 -2.70 18.22 9.31
N SER A 58 -2.19 18.41 10.53
CA SER A 58 -3.01 18.90 11.66
C SER A 58 -3.58 20.30 11.44
N SER A 59 -2.93 21.10 10.60
CA SER A 59 -3.35 22.44 10.18
C SER A 59 -2.64 22.81 8.86
N PRO A 60 -3.21 23.67 8.00
CA PRO A 60 -2.49 24.23 6.86
C PRO A 60 -1.36 25.19 7.28
N VAL A 61 -1.39 25.71 8.50
CA VAL A 61 -0.42 26.69 9.03
C VAL A 61 -0.07 26.36 10.48
N SER A 62 1.19 26.52 10.86
CA SER A 62 1.63 26.58 12.26
C SER A 62 2.49 27.82 12.52
N LYS A 63 2.64 28.21 13.78
CA LYS A 63 3.41 29.39 14.19
C LYS A 63 4.81 28.99 14.63
N THR A 64 5.79 29.84 14.35
CA THR A 64 7.12 29.71 14.92
C THR A 64 7.12 29.95 16.43
N ASP A 65 8.00 29.24 17.14
CA ASP A 65 8.38 29.52 18.52
C ASP A 65 9.46 30.62 18.63
N ALA A 66 9.97 30.87 19.83
CA ALA A 66 10.99 31.89 20.08
C ALA A 66 12.30 31.65 19.31
N ASP A 67 12.62 30.40 18.98
CA ASP A 67 13.80 30.04 18.19
C ASP A 67 13.53 30.07 16.68
N GLY A 68 12.32 30.44 16.26
CA GLY A 68 11.96 30.53 14.85
C GLY A 68 11.57 29.19 14.23
N LYS A 69 11.26 28.19 15.06
CA LYS A 69 10.87 26.85 14.62
C LYS A 69 9.36 26.70 14.63
N ALA A 70 8.80 26.24 13.52
CA ALA A 70 7.40 25.88 13.41
C ALA A 70 7.28 24.36 13.30
N THR A 71 6.33 23.75 14.01
CA THR A 71 6.12 22.29 14.00
C THR A 71 4.75 21.95 13.42
N ILE A 72 4.67 20.84 12.69
CA ILE A 72 3.40 20.27 12.18
C ILE A 72 3.40 18.76 12.34
N THR A 73 2.21 18.16 12.37
CA THR A 73 2.02 16.71 12.34
C THR A 73 1.31 16.30 11.06
N LEU A 74 1.80 15.22 10.44
CA LEU A 74 1.17 14.51 9.33
C LEU A 74 0.59 13.21 9.86
N THR A 75 -0.74 13.09 9.88
CA THR A 75 -1.47 11.89 10.34
C THR A 75 -1.85 11.01 9.15
N SER A 76 -1.71 9.71 9.33
CA SER A 76 -2.19 8.69 8.39
C SER A 76 -3.72 8.73 8.23
N THR A 77 -4.20 8.13 7.15
CA THR A 77 -5.58 7.62 7.05
C THR A 77 -5.55 6.10 7.12
N THR A 78 -6.66 5.44 6.80
CA THR A 78 -6.71 3.98 6.64
C THR A 78 -6.17 3.49 5.29
N THR A 79 -5.84 4.42 4.37
CA THR A 79 -5.31 4.10 3.04
C THR A 79 -3.80 4.13 3.05
N ALA A 80 -3.16 3.03 2.64
CA ALA A 80 -1.72 2.97 2.47
C ALA A 80 -1.27 3.90 1.33
N VAL A 81 -0.18 4.63 1.55
CA VAL A 81 0.37 5.60 0.61
C VAL A 81 1.88 5.75 0.78
N ASP A 82 2.60 5.66 -0.33
CA ASP A 82 4.06 5.71 -0.34
C ASP A 82 4.57 7.11 -0.72
N ASN A 83 5.77 7.44 -0.24
CA ASN A 83 6.55 8.61 -0.66
C ASN A 83 5.79 9.94 -0.52
N VAL A 84 5.17 10.15 0.64
CA VAL A 84 4.56 11.41 1.04
C VAL A 84 5.67 12.43 1.26
N LEU A 85 5.63 13.53 0.50
CA LEU A 85 6.53 14.67 0.65
C LEU A 85 5.80 15.77 1.40
N VAL A 86 6.32 16.16 2.55
CA VAL A 86 5.90 17.37 3.27
C VAL A 86 6.79 18.53 2.85
N SER A 87 6.24 19.75 2.80
CA SER A 87 7.00 20.96 2.53
C SER A 87 6.49 22.12 3.37
N ALA A 88 7.34 23.09 3.65
CA ALA A 88 6.98 24.31 4.35
C ALA A 88 7.25 25.55 3.48
N GLN A 89 6.44 26.59 3.65
CA GLN A 89 6.51 27.84 2.93
C GLN A 89 6.35 28.99 3.91
N TYR A 90 7.14 30.06 3.74
CA TYR A 90 6.99 31.28 4.51
C TYR A 90 6.59 32.43 3.59
N GLN A 91 5.43 33.03 3.84
CA GLN A 91 4.84 34.05 2.95
C GLN A 91 4.80 33.54 1.48
N GLU A 92 5.20 34.39 0.52
CA GLU A 92 5.21 34.08 -0.91
C GLU A 92 6.56 33.52 -1.41
N THR A 93 7.42 33.02 -0.52
CA THR A 93 8.69 32.39 -0.94
C THR A 93 8.44 31.02 -1.56
N ALA A 94 9.44 30.44 -2.22
CA ALA A 94 9.36 29.05 -2.64
C ALA A 94 9.13 28.12 -1.43
N ALA A 95 8.36 27.05 -1.63
CA ALA A 95 8.21 26.00 -0.64
C ALA A 95 9.49 25.15 -0.59
N VAL A 96 9.92 24.81 0.62
CA VAL A 96 11.10 23.98 0.89
C VAL A 96 10.63 22.57 1.25
N PRO A 97 11.09 21.53 0.54
CA PRO A 97 10.76 20.15 0.86
C PRO A 97 11.40 19.70 2.17
N ALA A 98 10.74 18.76 2.85
CA ALA A 98 11.35 18.02 3.94
C ALA A 98 12.57 17.22 3.47
N ASP A 99 13.50 16.99 4.39
CA ASP A 99 14.71 16.20 4.20
C ASP A 99 14.42 14.73 3.83
N ASN A 100 13.28 14.20 4.26
CA ASN A 100 12.84 12.84 3.97
C ASN A 100 11.37 12.77 3.53
N THR A 101 11.09 11.88 2.59
CA THR A 101 9.72 11.40 2.35
C THR A 101 9.38 10.29 3.33
N VAL A 102 8.11 10.16 3.68
CA VAL A 102 7.59 9.09 4.54
C VAL A 102 6.49 8.30 3.85
N SER A 103 6.19 7.11 4.34
CA SER A 103 5.11 6.26 3.84
C SER A 103 4.22 5.82 4.99
N PHE A 104 2.93 5.70 4.71
CA PHE A 104 1.99 4.97 5.56
C PHE A 104 1.65 3.64 4.88
N ILE A 105 2.04 2.52 5.46
CA ILE A 105 2.01 1.20 4.83
C ILE A 105 0.87 0.32 5.38
N TYR A 106 0.64 -0.82 4.74
CA TYR A 106 -0.34 -1.83 5.15
C TYR A 106 -0.06 -2.39 6.56
N ASN A 107 -1.09 -2.92 7.21
CA ASN A 107 -0.94 -3.61 8.50
C ASN A 107 -0.78 -5.13 8.35
N ILE A 108 0.46 -5.61 8.41
CA ILE A 108 0.78 -7.04 8.27
C ILE A 108 0.12 -7.92 9.34
N ALA A 109 -0.10 -7.42 10.55
CA ALA A 109 -0.71 -8.19 11.64
C ALA A 109 -2.19 -8.52 11.36
N SER A 110 -2.82 -7.84 10.41
CA SER A 110 -4.21 -8.05 10.00
C SER A 110 -4.34 -8.66 8.59
N ALA A 111 -3.23 -9.14 8.03
CA ALA A 111 -3.19 -9.67 6.67
C ALA A 111 -4.12 -10.88 6.49
N LYS A 112 -4.84 -10.89 5.36
CA LYS A 112 -5.76 -11.95 4.94
C LYS A 112 -5.77 -12.07 3.43
N VAL A 113 -6.27 -13.19 2.91
CA VAL A 113 -6.58 -13.31 1.49
C VAL A 113 -7.73 -12.36 1.17
N GLY A 114 -7.48 -11.37 0.31
CA GLY A 114 -8.48 -10.40 -0.14
C GLY A 114 -9.25 -10.89 -1.34
N THR A 115 -8.54 -11.27 -2.40
CA THR A 115 -9.15 -11.76 -3.64
C THR A 115 -8.43 -13.00 -4.15
N VAL A 116 -9.18 -13.89 -4.80
CA VAL A 116 -8.64 -15.01 -5.57
C VAL A 116 -9.17 -14.88 -7.00
N LYS A 117 -8.29 -14.95 -7.99
CA LYS A 117 -8.63 -14.79 -9.40
C LYS A 117 -8.08 -15.95 -10.22
N LEU A 118 -8.82 -16.34 -11.25
CA LEU A 118 -8.27 -17.15 -12.33
C LEU A 118 -7.38 -16.25 -13.18
N ASP A 119 -6.17 -16.71 -13.48
CA ASP A 119 -5.30 -16.03 -14.43
C ASP A 119 -5.76 -16.33 -15.87
N GLY A 120 -5.97 -15.26 -16.64
CA GLY A 120 -6.58 -15.31 -17.95
C GLY A 120 -8.10 -15.49 -17.96
N THR A 121 -8.66 -15.68 -19.14
CA THR A 121 -10.13 -15.73 -19.39
C THR A 121 -10.64 -17.12 -19.75
N VAL A 122 -9.74 -18.08 -19.99
CA VAL A 122 -10.08 -19.45 -20.37
C VAL A 122 -10.60 -20.19 -19.15
N THR A 123 -11.88 -20.55 -19.15
CA THR A 123 -12.55 -21.27 -18.04
C THR A 123 -12.78 -22.75 -18.32
N GLN A 124 -12.35 -23.24 -19.48
CA GLN A 124 -12.48 -24.63 -19.89
C GLN A 124 -11.17 -25.13 -20.50
N LYS A 125 -10.70 -26.29 -20.04
CA LYS A 125 -9.50 -26.97 -20.55
C LYS A 125 -9.76 -28.45 -20.65
N VAL A 126 -8.97 -29.12 -21.48
CA VAL A 126 -9.02 -30.58 -21.63
C VAL A 126 -8.58 -31.22 -20.32
N ALA A 127 -9.33 -32.23 -19.85
CA ALA A 127 -8.95 -33.02 -18.68
C ALA A 127 -7.96 -34.11 -19.10
N ASP A 128 -6.69 -33.74 -19.30
CA ASP A 128 -5.62 -34.59 -19.81
C ASP A 128 -4.55 -34.93 -18.76
N GLY A 129 -4.64 -34.39 -17.54
CA GLY A 129 -3.60 -34.52 -16.52
C GLY A 129 -2.45 -33.54 -16.63
N VAL A 130 -2.49 -32.60 -17.59
CA VAL A 130 -1.37 -31.71 -17.94
C VAL A 130 -1.84 -30.26 -18.06
N SER A 131 -2.97 -30.03 -18.71
CA SER A 131 -3.60 -28.73 -18.89
C SER A 131 -4.00 -28.13 -17.53
N ALA A 132 -3.37 -27.01 -17.18
CA ALA A 132 -3.56 -26.35 -15.90
C ALA A 132 -4.33 -25.04 -16.01
N PHE A 133 -5.16 -24.75 -15.00
CA PHE A 133 -5.56 -23.39 -14.65
C PHE A 133 -4.57 -22.82 -13.65
N THR A 134 -4.27 -21.53 -13.77
CA THR A 134 -3.44 -20.81 -12.80
C THR A 134 -4.35 -19.87 -12.01
N TYR A 135 -4.24 -19.87 -10.69
CA TYR A 135 -4.97 -18.98 -9.82
C TYR A 135 -3.99 -18.11 -9.04
N THR A 136 -4.37 -16.86 -8.80
CA THR A 136 -3.62 -15.90 -7.99
C THR A 136 -4.46 -15.43 -6.81
N ALA A 137 -3.83 -15.27 -5.65
CA ALA A 137 -4.43 -14.70 -4.45
C ALA A 137 -3.68 -13.44 -4.04
N GLN A 138 -4.38 -12.31 -3.93
CA GLN A 138 -3.85 -11.06 -3.39
C GLN A 138 -4.07 -11.03 -1.87
N ILE A 139 -3.01 -10.74 -1.12
CA ILE A 139 -3.11 -10.47 0.31
C ILE A 139 -3.38 -9.00 0.56
N VAL A 140 -4.34 -8.73 1.46
CA VAL A 140 -4.72 -7.39 1.90
C VAL A 140 -4.78 -7.34 3.43
N ASP A 141 -4.69 -6.15 4.01
CA ASP A 141 -4.92 -5.92 5.44
C ASP A 141 -6.43 -5.78 5.77
N SER A 142 -6.77 -5.49 7.03
CA SER A 142 -8.18 -5.30 7.43
C SER A 142 -8.86 -4.10 6.77
N ASN A 143 -8.07 -3.09 6.37
CA ASN A 143 -8.54 -1.87 5.72
C ASN A 143 -8.63 -2.03 4.18
N GLY A 144 -8.19 -3.18 3.65
CA GLY A 144 -8.19 -3.48 2.23
C GLY A 144 -6.96 -2.95 1.49
N ASN A 145 -5.90 -2.54 2.21
CA ASN A 145 -4.63 -2.17 1.59
C ASN A 145 -3.89 -3.42 1.12
N ASP A 146 -3.33 -3.40 -0.08
CA ASP A 146 -2.50 -4.48 -0.59
C ASP A 146 -1.25 -4.67 0.28
N VAL A 147 -1.05 -5.89 0.75
CA VAL A 147 0.11 -6.29 1.56
C VAL A 147 1.24 -6.65 0.61
N ARG A 148 2.11 -5.68 0.33
CA ARG A 148 3.27 -5.86 -0.57
C ARG A 148 4.44 -6.49 0.20
N GLN A 149 4.33 -7.81 0.45
CA GLN A 149 5.33 -8.59 1.16
C GLN A 149 5.49 -9.97 0.52
N ALA A 150 6.74 -10.38 0.29
CA ALA A 150 7.08 -11.72 -0.13
C ALA A 150 7.01 -12.74 1.02
N ASP A 151 7.01 -14.02 0.65
CA ASP A 151 7.15 -15.15 1.56
C ASP A 151 5.99 -15.38 2.55
N LEU A 152 4.85 -14.69 2.39
CA LEU A 152 3.64 -15.00 3.16
C LEU A 152 3.02 -16.31 2.64
N VAL A 153 2.72 -17.22 3.56
CA VAL A 153 2.16 -18.54 3.22
C VAL A 153 0.65 -18.42 3.01
N VAL A 154 0.19 -18.88 1.84
CA VAL A 154 -1.22 -18.98 1.47
C VAL A 154 -1.61 -20.44 1.36
N ASN A 155 -2.63 -20.84 2.10
CA ASN A 155 -3.20 -22.19 2.05
C ASN A 155 -4.29 -22.27 0.98
N TRP A 156 -4.25 -23.30 0.15
CA TRP A 156 -5.18 -23.49 -0.95
C TRP A 156 -6.04 -24.73 -0.72
N THR A 157 -7.32 -24.63 -1.08
CA THR A 157 -8.25 -25.76 -1.03
C THR A 157 -9.08 -25.81 -2.31
N GLN A 158 -9.63 -26.98 -2.60
CA GLN A 158 -10.49 -27.22 -3.75
C GLN A 158 -11.62 -28.18 -3.37
N ASN A 159 -12.74 -28.11 -4.08
CA ASN A 159 -13.99 -28.80 -3.70
C ASN A 159 -14.42 -29.93 -4.67
N LYS A 160 -13.52 -30.37 -5.55
CA LYS A 160 -13.73 -31.46 -6.52
C LYS A 160 -13.05 -32.76 -6.11
N GLY A 161 -12.61 -32.89 -4.86
CA GLY A 161 -12.06 -34.14 -4.32
C GLY A 161 -10.91 -34.66 -5.18
N ASN A 162 -10.94 -35.94 -5.53
CA ASN A 162 -9.85 -36.58 -6.29
C ASN A 162 -9.87 -36.28 -7.80
N ASP A 163 -10.83 -35.51 -8.32
CA ASP A 163 -10.95 -35.23 -9.76
C ASP A 163 -9.98 -34.16 -10.27
N VAL A 164 -9.41 -33.40 -9.34
CA VAL A 164 -8.44 -32.35 -9.58
C VAL A 164 -7.36 -32.39 -8.51
N VAL A 165 -6.21 -31.81 -8.81
CA VAL A 165 -5.12 -31.65 -7.85
C VAL A 165 -4.52 -30.26 -8.01
N LEU A 166 -4.28 -29.61 -6.88
CA LEU A 166 -3.51 -28.37 -6.82
C LEU A 166 -2.02 -28.73 -6.87
N SER A 167 -1.17 -27.87 -7.43
CA SER A 167 0.28 -28.14 -7.47
C SER A 167 0.96 -28.26 -6.10
N ALA A 168 0.34 -27.72 -5.06
CA ALA A 168 0.76 -27.82 -3.66
C ALA A 168 -0.43 -27.48 -2.73
N GLU A 169 -0.30 -27.80 -1.44
CA GLU A 169 -1.25 -27.35 -0.39
C GLU A 169 -1.10 -25.86 -0.08
N THR A 170 0.11 -25.33 -0.27
CA THR A 170 0.43 -23.94 0.02
C THR A 170 1.30 -23.33 -1.07
N SER A 171 1.21 -22.02 -1.24
CA SER A 171 2.23 -21.24 -1.96
C SER A 171 2.60 -19.98 -1.19
N LYS A 172 3.68 -19.33 -1.62
CA LYS A 172 4.19 -18.10 -1.01
C LYS A 172 3.88 -16.90 -1.89
N THR A 173 3.64 -15.74 -1.27
CA THR A 173 3.50 -14.49 -1.99
C THR A 173 4.82 -14.02 -2.62
N ASN A 174 4.72 -13.34 -3.76
CA ASN A 174 5.81 -12.53 -4.31
C ASN A 174 5.90 -11.17 -3.57
N ALA A 175 6.80 -10.28 -4.00
CA ALA A 175 6.98 -8.95 -3.40
C ALA A 175 5.72 -8.07 -3.41
N ASP A 176 4.78 -8.31 -4.34
CA ASP A 176 3.51 -7.59 -4.44
C ASP A 176 2.40 -8.19 -3.56
N GLY A 177 2.70 -9.24 -2.78
CA GLY A 177 1.69 -9.91 -1.96
C GLY A 177 0.82 -10.90 -2.72
N ILE A 178 1.24 -11.33 -3.90
CA ILE A 178 0.47 -12.24 -4.76
C ILE A 178 1.03 -13.65 -4.64
N ALA A 179 0.20 -14.59 -4.19
CA ALA A 179 0.51 -16.02 -4.19
C ALA A 179 -0.12 -16.71 -5.41
N THR A 180 0.60 -17.65 -6.02
CA THR A 180 0.14 -18.36 -7.23
C THR A 180 0.01 -19.85 -6.97
N ILE A 181 -1.01 -20.49 -7.53
CA ILE A 181 -1.17 -21.95 -7.52
C ILE A 181 -1.69 -22.42 -8.89
N THR A 182 -1.45 -23.68 -9.22
CA THR A 182 -2.03 -24.30 -10.42
C THR A 182 -2.97 -25.44 -10.05
N LEU A 183 -3.98 -25.67 -10.87
CA LEU A 183 -4.97 -26.73 -10.73
C LEU A 183 -5.04 -27.53 -12.03
N ILE A 184 -4.83 -28.84 -11.97
CA ILE A 184 -5.00 -29.77 -13.08
C ILE A 184 -6.12 -30.77 -12.77
N SER A 185 -6.73 -31.36 -13.80
CA SER A 185 -7.59 -32.53 -13.61
C SER A 185 -6.75 -33.80 -13.49
N THR A 186 -7.14 -34.75 -12.66
CA THR A 186 -6.50 -36.08 -12.54
C THR A 186 -7.12 -37.12 -13.47
N LYS A 187 -8.32 -36.85 -13.99
CA LYS A 187 -9.02 -37.75 -14.92
C LYS A 187 -8.53 -37.47 -16.33
N LYS A 188 -7.83 -38.43 -16.95
CA LYS A 188 -7.64 -38.46 -18.40
C LYS A 188 -8.95 -38.83 -19.07
N ARG A 189 -9.81 -37.85 -19.36
CA ARG A 189 -10.97 -38.07 -20.21
C ARG A 189 -10.60 -37.62 -21.61
N TRP A 190 -10.43 -38.57 -22.52
CA TRP A 190 -10.41 -38.23 -23.95
C TRP A 190 -11.70 -37.48 -24.24
N MET A 191 -11.58 -36.29 -24.81
CA MET A 191 -12.71 -35.57 -25.36
C MET A 191 -13.18 -36.39 -26.56
N VAL A 192 -14.12 -37.32 -26.33
CA VAL A 192 -14.87 -37.93 -27.42
C VAL A 192 -15.80 -36.83 -27.92
N SER A 193 -15.62 -36.42 -29.18
CA SER A 193 -16.43 -35.42 -29.86
C SER A 193 -17.95 -35.64 -29.63
N PRO A 194 -18.76 -34.56 -29.57
CA PRO A 194 -20.14 -34.64 -29.12
C PRO A 194 -21.01 -35.35 -30.15
N SER A 195 -21.46 -36.56 -29.82
CA SER A 195 -22.76 -37.05 -30.28
C SER A 195 -23.81 -36.59 -29.27
N ALA A 196 -24.89 -36.01 -29.79
CA ALA A 196 -25.95 -35.35 -29.05
C ALA A 196 -26.54 -36.19 -27.90
N VAL A 197 -27.06 -35.50 -26.87
CA VAL A 197 -28.40 -35.64 -26.27
C VAL A 197 -28.38 -35.10 -24.82
N SER A 198 -29.01 -33.93 -24.67
CA SER A 198 -30.00 -33.58 -23.65
C SER A 198 -29.69 -33.58 -22.13
N THR A 199 -30.08 -32.45 -21.52
CA THR A 199 -30.81 -32.28 -20.24
C THR A 199 -30.05 -31.78 -18.98
N LYS A 200 -30.43 -30.54 -18.58
CA LYS A 200 -30.65 -29.95 -17.24
C LYS A 200 -29.49 -29.49 -16.31
N ILE A 201 -29.44 -28.16 -16.16
CA ILE A 201 -29.64 -27.30 -14.95
C ILE A 201 -28.77 -27.49 -13.68
N ARG A 202 -28.03 -26.39 -13.38
CA ARG A 202 -27.74 -25.64 -12.11
C ARG A 202 -27.63 -26.39 -10.76
N VAL A 203 -26.60 -26.05 -9.98
CA VAL A 203 -26.57 -24.89 -9.05
C VAL A 203 -25.23 -24.17 -9.21
#